data_AF-A0A5Q4ZBJ6-F1
#
_entry.id   AF-A0A5Q4ZBJ6-F1
#
_cell.length_a   1.000
_cell.length_b   1.000
_cell.length_c   1.000
_cell.angle_alpha   90.00
_cell.angle_beta   90.00
_cell.angle_gamma   90.00
#
_symmetry.space_group_name_H-M   'P 1'
#
loop_
_entity.id
_entity.type
_entity.pdbx_description
1 polymer ?
#
loop_
_entity_poly.entity_id
_entity_poly.type
_entity_poly.pdbx_seq_one_letter_code
_entity_poly.pdbx_strand_id
1 'polypeptide(L)'
;MSDTGLPSNSPARILATKHIEDKLKILQLWSCDGIPWKTDDLTGQTCLDENDEKVLDYFPTYIKAFALWDGSQNCRSVREQLGSLHRCSRTTLSQTYHSTLNDEIEQTLSKLKSNSVSQIENSNKSLTIERQSQEISRLEKLICRQECDVVELTMQRHDAVKKLRDEKDAHKRNRVQWKEEKAELEAKISELTKTLRKLTPLKSRTRK
;
A
#
# COMPACT_ATOMS: atom_id res chain seq x y z
N MET A 1 -54.54 -16.20 -42.61
CA MET A 1 -53.54 -17.09 -41.98
C MET A 1 -52.17 -16.60 -42.38
N SER A 2 -51.30 -16.51 -41.38
CA SER A 2 -50.11 -15.67 -41.34
C SER A 2 -49.06 -16.07 -42.37
N ASP A 3 -48.77 -15.14 -43.26
CA ASP A 3 -47.68 -15.21 -44.22
C ASP A 3 -46.36 -15.19 -43.43
N THR A 4 -45.72 -16.36 -43.33
CA THR A 4 -44.41 -16.53 -42.71
C THR A 4 -43.37 -16.07 -43.72
N GLY A 5 -43.18 -14.75 -43.79
CA GLY A 5 -42.17 -14.11 -44.61
C GLY A 5 -40.77 -14.62 -44.24
N LEU A 6 -40.27 -15.56 -45.04
CA LEU A 6 -38.86 -15.92 -45.09
C LEU A 6 -38.02 -14.65 -45.21
N PRO A 7 -36.96 -14.48 -44.40
CA PRO A 7 -36.14 -13.29 -44.49
C PRO A 7 -35.44 -13.26 -45.85
N SER A 8 -35.80 -12.29 -46.68
CA SER A 8 -35.03 -11.92 -47.86
C SER A 8 -33.59 -11.63 -47.45
N ASN A 9 -32.68 -12.55 -47.82
CA ASN A 9 -31.24 -12.39 -47.65
C ASN A 9 -30.72 -11.45 -48.73
N SER A 10 -30.93 -10.14 -48.53
CA SER A 10 -30.36 -9.15 -49.43
C SER A 10 -28.82 -9.20 -49.35
N PRO A 11 -28.11 -9.08 -50.49
CA PRO A 11 -26.64 -9.08 -50.49
C PRO A 11 -26.04 -8.04 -49.54
N ALA A 12 -26.70 -6.88 -49.40
CA ALA A 12 -26.32 -5.82 -48.47
C ALA A 12 -26.41 -6.25 -46.99
N ARG A 13 -27.41 -7.07 -46.63
CA ARG A 13 -27.54 -7.64 -45.28
C ARG A 13 -26.40 -8.59 -44.97
N ILE A 14 -26.10 -9.53 -45.87
CA ILE A 14 -25.01 -10.51 -45.69
C ILE A 14 -23.66 -9.80 -45.50
N LEU A 15 -23.38 -8.79 -46.33
CA LEU A 15 -22.18 -7.96 -46.20
C LEU A 15 -22.11 -7.23 -44.86
N ALA A 16 -23.22 -6.60 -44.43
CA ALA A 16 -23.27 -5.91 -43.15
C ALA A 16 -23.06 -6.86 -41.96
N THR A 17 -23.67 -8.04 -41.98
CA THR A 17 -23.49 -9.07 -40.96
C THR A 17 -22.02 -9.50 -40.88
N LYS A 18 -21.39 -9.80 -42.02
CA LYS A 18 -19.97 -10.17 -42.08
C LYS A 18 -19.07 -9.08 -41.48
N HIS A 19 -19.28 -7.81 -41.82
CA HIS A 19 -18.49 -6.71 -41.27
C HIS A 19 -18.64 -6.57 -39.75
N ILE A 20 -19.83 -6.85 -39.20
CA ILE A 20 -20.07 -6.85 -37.76
C ILE A 20 -19.33 -8.01 -37.10
N GLU A 21 -19.42 -9.21 -37.66
CA GLU A 21 -18.75 -10.41 -37.17
C GLU A 21 -17.22 -10.26 -37.17
N ASP A 22 -16.65 -9.71 -38.24
CA ASP A 22 -15.19 -9.47 -38.36
C ASP A 22 -14.69 -8.57 -37.21
N LYS A 23 -15.41 -7.48 -36.92
CA LYS A 23 -15.10 -6.59 -35.78
C LYS A 23 -15.27 -7.29 -34.45
N LEU A 24 -16.36 -8.03 -34.28
CA LEU A 24 -16.67 -8.73 -33.04
C LEU A 24 -15.58 -9.75 -32.71
N LYS A 25 -15.11 -10.50 -33.71
CA LYS A 25 -14.04 -11.49 -33.57
C LYS A 25 -12.74 -10.88 -33.03
N ILE A 26 -12.38 -9.70 -33.51
CA ILE A 26 -11.19 -8.97 -33.03
C ILE A 26 -11.36 -8.58 -31.56
N LEU A 27 -12.52 -8.02 -31.20
CA LEU A 27 -12.80 -7.63 -29.82
C LEU A 27 -12.86 -8.83 -28.88
N GLN A 28 -13.38 -9.96 -29.34
CA GLN A 28 -13.36 -11.22 -28.60
C GLN A 28 -11.93 -11.70 -28.37
N LEU A 29 -11.06 -11.61 -29.38
CA LEU A 29 -9.63 -11.93 -29.24
C LEU A 29 -8.98 -11.03 -28.18
N TRP A 30 -9.17 -9.71 -28.26
CA TRP A 30 -8.65 -8.77 -27.26
C TRP A 30 -9.25 -9.00 -25.86
N SER A 31 -10.46 -9.53 -25.77
CA SER A 31 -11.06 -9.89 -24.48
C SER A 31 -10.41 -11.12 -23.83
N CYS A 32 -9.64 -11.89 -24.58
CA CYS A 32 -8.91 -13.06 -24.09
C CYS A 32 -7.42 -12.74 -23.89
N ASP A 33 -6.79 -12.12 -24.89
CA ASP A 33 -5.34 -11.90 -24.92
C ASP A 33 -4.92 -10.58 -24.27
N GLY A 34 -5.88 -9.67 -24.07
CA GLY A 34 -5.64 -8.31 -23.61
C GLY A 34 -5.74 -7.29 -24.74
N ILE A 35 -5.98 -6.04 -24.37
CA ILE A 35 -6.05 -4.92 -25.32
C ILE A 35 -4.61 -4.49 -25.65
N PRO A 36 -4.27 -4.27 -26.93
CA PRO A 36 -2.94 -3.80 -27.29
C PRO A 36 -2.56 -2.50 -26.59
N TRP A 37 -1.27 -2.34 -26.28
CA TRP A 37 -0.74 -1.07 -25.81
C TRP A 37 -0.59 -0.10 -26.97
N LYS A 38 -0.88 1.18 -26.72
CA LYS A 38 -0.65 2.24 -27.69
C LYS A 38 0.84 2.36 -27.96
N THR A 39 1.20 2.43 -29.23
CA THR A 39 2.59 2.65 -29.66
C THR A 39 2.69 3.93 -30.46
N ASP A 40 3.84 4.58 -30.39
CA ASP A 40 4.17 5.73 -31.23
C ASP A 40 4.45 5.24 -32.66
N ASP A 41 3.75 5.83 -33.62
CA ASP A 41 3.81 5.47 -35.03
C ASP A 41 5.21 5.70 -35.65
N LEU A 42 6.03 6.59 -35.06
CA LEU A 42 7.38 6.90 -35.55
C LEU A 42 8.46 6.01 -34.95
N THR A 43 8.41 5.79 -33.64
CA THR A 43 9.46 5.08 -32.90
C THR A 43 9.12 3.61 -32.63
N GLY A 44 7.84 3.23 -32.72
CA GLY A 44 7.35 1.91 -32.35
C GLY A 44 7.37 1.64 -30.84
N GLN A 45 7.73 2.62 -30.01
CA GLN A 45 7.77 2.47 -28.56
C GLN A 45 6.37 2.62 -27.95
N THR A 46 6.14 1.97 -26.80
CA THR A 46 4.89 2.12 -26.05
C THR A 46 4.72 3.58 -25.61
N CYS A 47 3.54 4.16 -25.89
CA CYS A 47 3.20 5.48 -25.38
C CYS A 47 2.94 5.41 -23.88
N LEU A 48 3.52 6.37 -23.16
CA LEU A 48 3.31 6.58 -21.74
C LEU A 48 2.48 7.84 -21.53
N ASP A 49 1.71 7.88 -20.44
CA ASP A 49 0.98 9.07 -20.02
C ASP A 49 1.87 10.04 -19.22
N GLU A 50 1.26 11.07 -18.62
CA GLU A 50 1.96 12.06 -17.79
C GLU A 50 2.62 11.47 -16.53
N ASN A 51 2.21 10.27 -16.12
CA ASN A 51 2.71 9.55 -14.95
C ASN A 51 3.70 8.43 -15.32
N ASP A 52 4.21 8.43 -16.56
CA ASP A 52 5.08 7.39 -17.11
C ASP A 52 4.40 6.00 -17.16
N GLU A 53 3.07 5.97 -17.18
CA GLU A 53 2.28 4.75 -17.17
C GLU A 53 1.82 4.35 -18.57
N LYS A 54 1.72 3.04 -18.85
CA LYS A 54 1.37 2.55 -20.18
C LYS A 54 -0.08 2.85 -20.53
N VAL A 55 -0.30 3.31 -21.76
CA VAL A 55 -1.64 3.64 -22.27
C VAL A 55 -2.13 2.56 -23.23
N LEU A 56 -3.36 2.10 -23.06
CA LEU A 56 -3.99 1.17 -24.00
C LEU A 56 -4.28 1.85 -25.35
N ASP A 57 -4.19 1.09 -26.43
CA ASP A 57 -4.64 1.57 -27.74
C ASP A 57 -6.17 1.67 -27.79
N TYR A 58 -6.69 2.39 -28.79
CA TYR A 58 -8.12 2.63 -28.92
C TYR A 58 -8.90 1.31 -29.06
N PHE A 59 -9.96 1.17 -28.26
CA PHE A 59 -10.99 0.16 -28.47
C PHE A 59 -12.37 0.78 -28.23
N PRO A 60 -13.42 0.33 -28.95
CA PRO A 60 -14.76 0.83 -28.70
C PRO A 60 -15.22 0.44 -27.30
N THR A 61 -15.87 1.37 -26.60
CA THR A 61 -16.42 1.15 -25.25
C THR A 61 -17.95 1.14 -25.21
N TYR A 62 -18.61 1.41 -26.33
CA TYR A 62 -20.08 1.38 -26.41
C TYR A 62 -20.50 1.12 -27.86
N ILE A 63 -21.76 0.68 -28.05
CA ILE A 63 -22.27 0.25 -29.37
C ILE A 63 -22.06 1.31 -30.46
N LYS A 64 -22.33 2.59 -30.17
CA LYS A 64 -22.13 3.66 -31.17
C LYS A 64 -20.65 3.81 -31.55
N ALA A 65 -19.71 3.63 -30.62
CA ALA A 65 -18.28 3.62 -30.94
C ALA A 65 -17.94 2.38 -31.79
N PHE A 66 -18.46 1.20 -31.45
CA PHE A 66 -18.28 -0.01 -32.24
C PHE A 66 -18.74 0.15 -33.70
N ALA A 67 -19.91 0.76 -33.90
CA ALA A 67 -20.46 1.02 -35.23
C ALA A 67 -19.55 1.92 -36.07
N LEU A 68 -18.96 2.95 -35.45
CA LEU A 68 -18.08 3.92 -36.10
C LEU A 68 -16.61 3.49 -36.21
N TRP A 69 -16.22 2.48 -35.45
CA TRP A 69 -14.84 2.01 -35.42
C TRP A 69 -14.45 1.39 -36.76
N ASP A 70 -13.38 1.88 -37.35
CA ASP A 70 -12.80 1.45 -38.62
C ASP A 70 -11.29 1.18 -38.50
N GLY A 71 -10.78 1.15 -37.27
CA GLY A 71 -9.36 1.03 -36.98
C GLY A 71 -8.56 2.32 -37.17
N SER A 72 -9.12 3.40 -37.75
CA SER A 72 -8.34 4.64 -37.99
C SER A 72 -7.86 5.32 -36.72
N GLN A 73 -8.52 5.06 -35.59
CA GLN A 73 -8.16 5.58 -34.27
C GLN A 73 -7.01 4.81 -33.61
N ASN A 74 -6.67 3.63 -34.12
CA ASN A 74 -5.62 2.77 -33.58
C ASN A 74 -4.23 3.21 -34.06
N CYS A 75 -3.21 2.90 -33.26
CA CYS A 75 -1.83 3.07 -33.68
C CYS A 75 -1.51 2.20 -34.90
N ARG A 76 -0.48 2.56 -35.65
CA ARG A 76 -0.11 1.92 -36.91
C ARG A 76 0.09 0.41 -36.78
N SER A 77 0.80 -0.03 -35.74
CA SER A 77 1.09 -1.44 -35.49
C SER A 77 -0.18 -2.28 -35.33
N VAL A 78 -1.18 -1.75 -34.62
CA VAL A 78 -2.49 -2.39 -34.45
C VAL A 78 -3.30 -2.32 -35.74
N ARG A 79 -3.31 -1.19 -36.46
CA ARG A 79 -4.00 -1.05 -37.75
C ARG A 79 -3.54 -2.09 -38.77
N GLU A 80 -2.25 -2.35 -38.85
CA GLU A 80 -1.68 -3.37 -39.75
C GLU A 80 -2.18 -4.79 -39.42
N GLN A 81 -2.55 -5.06 -38.16
CA GLN A 81 -3.10 -6.34 -37.71
C GLN A 81 -4.64 -6.42 -37.87
N LEU A 82 -5.36 -5.30 -37.75
CA LEU A 82 -6.82 -5.25 -37.84
C LEU A 82 -7.36 -5.52 -39.25
N GLY A 83 -6.59 -5.17 -40.28
CA GLY A 83 -7.05 -5.18 -41.67
C GLY A 83 -8.12 -4.12 -41.95
N SER A 84 -8.87 -4.29 -43.06
CA SER A 84 -9.86 -3.30 -43.51
C SER A 84 -11.20 -3.42 -42.77
N LEU A 85 -11.33 -2.72 -41.66
CA LEU A 85 -12.60 -2.61 -40.93
C LEU A 85 -13.54 -1.58 -41.55
N HIS A 86 -14.83 -1.89 -41.55
CA HIS A 86 -15.85 -1.06 -42.20
C HIS A 86 -16.81 -0.47 -41.18
N ARG A 87 -17.10 0.83 -41.30
CA ARG A 87 -18.13 1.49 -40.50
C ARG A 87 -19.51 0.88 -40.81
N CYS A 88 -20.33 0.73 -39.79
CA CYS A 88 -21.70 0.29 -39.91
C CYS A 88 -22.64 1.39 -39.43
N SER A 89 -23.78 1.58 -40.09
CA SER A 89 -24.77 2.54 -39.60
C SER A 89 -25.43 2.01 -38.32
N ARG A 90 -25.78 2.91 -37.39
CA ARG A 90 -26.53 2.52 -36.18
C ARG A 90 -27.86 1.87 -36.52
N THR A 91 -28.53 2.35 -37.57
CA THR A 91 -29.80 1.81 -38.06
C THR A 91 -29.66 0.38 -38.56
N THR A 92 -28.52 0.04 -39.18
CA THR A 92 -28.21 -1.33 -39.63
C THR A 92 -27.94 -2.24 -38.45
N LEU A 93 -27.24 -1.73 -37.43
CA LEU A 93 -26.94 -2.50 -36.23
C LEU A 93 -28.20 -2.78 -35.41
N SER A 94 -29.11 -1.81 -35.25
CA SER A 94 -30.34 -1.93 -34.46
C SER A 94 -31.46 -2.74 -35.12
N GLN A 95 -31.20 -3.39 -36.26
CA GLN A 95 -32.21 -4.21 -36.91
C GLN A 95 -32.48 -5.48 -36.10
N THR A 96 -33.74 -5.94 -36.10
CA THR A 96 -34.18 -7.10 -35.32
C THR A 96 -33.40 -8.37 -35.65
N TYR A 97 -32.97 -8.53 -36.91
CA TYR A 97 -32.18 -9.67 -37.35
C TYR A 97 -30.72 -9.66 -36.89
N HIS A 98 -30.26 -8.59 -36.24
CA HIS A 98 -28.96 -8.49 -35.59
C HIS A 98 -29.07 -8.49 -34.05
N SER A 99 -30.22 -8.82 -33.47
CA SER A 99 -30.42 -8.75 -32.02
C SER A 99 -29.41 -9.61 -31.24
N THR A 100 -29.17 -10.85 -31.67
CA THR A 100 -28.20 -11.75 -31.04
C THR A 100 -26.77 -11.21 -31.14
N LEU A 101 -26.37 -10.70 -32.30
CA LEU A 101 -25.06 -10.08 -32.49
C LEU A 101 -24.90 -8.81 -31.63
N ASN A 102 -25.97 -8.02 -31.46
CA ASN A 102 -25.93 -6.86 -30.56
C ASN A 102 -25.68 -7.28 -29.11
N ASP A 103 -26.38 -8.32 -28.64
CA ASP A 103 -26.18 -8.83 -27.29
C ASP A 103 -24.74 -9.33 -27.09
N GLU A 104 -24.18 -10.04 -28.08
CA GLU A 104 -22.78 -10.47 -28.06
C GLU A 104 -21.78 -9.31 -28.08
N ILE A 105 -22.06 -8.26 -28.85
CA ILE A 105 -21.25 -7.03 -28.88
C ILE A 105 -21.30 -6.36 -27.50
N GLU A 106 -22.48 -6.18 -26.90
CA GLU A 106 -22.61 -5.55 -25.59
C GLU A 106 -21.86 -6.34 -24.51
N GLN A 107 -22.00 -7.67 -24.50
CA GLN A 107 -21.26 -8.54 -23.58
C GLN A 107 -19.74 -8.42 -23.77
N THR A 108 -19.27 -8.44 -25.02
CA THR A 108 -17.85 -8.33 -25.35
C THR A 108 -17.29 -6.96 -24.94
N LEU A 109 -18.02 -5.87 -25.21
CA LEU A 109 -17.63 -4.52 -24.81
C LEU A 109 -17.59 -4.37 -23.29
N SER A 110 -18.55 -4.96 -22.57
CA SER A 110 -18.58 -4.98 -21.11
C SER A 110 -17.35 -5.72 -20.55
N LYS A 111 -17.04 -6.90 -21.10
CA LYS A 111 -15.85 -7.68 -20.73
C LYS A 111 -14.55 -6.90 -21.01
N LEU A 112 -14.43 -6.26 -22.17
CA LEU A 112 -13.26 -5.46 -22.53
C LEU A 112 -13.05 -4.27 -21.58
N LYS A 113 -14.12 -3.59 -21.14
CA LYS A 113 -14.00 -2.54 -20.12
C LYS A 113 -13.40 -3.06 -18.83
N SER A 114 -13.96 -4.14 -18.29
CA SER A 114 -13.44 -4.74 -17.06
C SER A 114 -11.98 -5.17 -17.22
N ASN A 115 -11.65 -5.83 -18.34
CA ASN A 115 -10.29 -6.22 -18.65
C ASN A 115 -9.35 -5.03 -18.80
N SER A 116 -9.78 -3.93 -19.41
CA SER A 116 -8.96 -2.73 -19.57
C SER A 116 -8.54 -2.14 -18.23
N VAL A 117 -9.46 -2.11 -17.26
CA VAL A 117 -9.19 -1.62 -15.90
C VAL A 117 -8.16 -2.54 -15.25
N SER A 118 -8.40 -3.84 -15.24
CA SER A 118 -7.48 -4.82 -14.65
C SER A 118 -6.11 -4.83 -15.33
N GLN A 119 -6.05 -4.69 -16.66
CA GLN A 119 -4.79 -4.66 -17.41
C GLN A 119 -3.96 -3.41 -17.06
N ILE A 120 -4.60 -2.25 -16.96
CA ILE A 120 -3.98 -1.01 -16.51
C ILE A 120 -3.49 -1.18 -15.07
N GLU A 121 -4.35 -1.56 -14.13
CA GLU A 121 -3.98 -1.71 -12.71
C GLU A 121 -2.83 -2.70 -12.48
N ASN A 122 -2.76 -3.78 -13.25
CA ASN A 122 -1.68 -4.77 -13.12
C ASN A 122 -0.36 -4.30 -13.72
N SER A 123 -0.42 -3.48 -14.78
CA SER A 123 0.76 -3.04 -15.53
C SER A 123 1.35 -1.75 -14.97
N ASN A 124 0.48 -0.87 -14.49
CA ASN A 124 0.79 0.47 -14.05
C ASN A 124 0.82 0.47 -12.51
N LYS A 125 2.03 0.63 -11.96
CA LYS A 125 2.28 0.48 -10.52
C LYS A 125 2.71 1.79 -9.87
N SER A 126 2.63 2.93 -10.56
CA SER A 126 3.21 4.17 -10.07
C SER A 126 2.57 4.61 -8.74
N LEU A 127 1.24 4.49 -8.61
CA LEU A 127 0.56 4.76 -7.33
C LEU A 127 0.98 3.80 -6.21
N THR A 128 1.25 2.53 -6.53
CA THR A 128 1.72 1.56 -5.54
C THR A 128 3.15 1.88 -5.12
N ILE A 129 4.01 2.23 -6.08
CA ILE A 129 5.40 2.63 -5.85
C ILE A 129 5.42 3.90 -4.99
N GLU A 130 4.65 4.93 -5.35
CA GLU A 130 4.57 6.18 -4.60
C GLU A 130 4.13 5.93 -3.15
N ARG A 131 3.07 5.15 -2.95
CA ARG A 131 2.61 4.74 -1.61
C ARG A 131 3.70 4.01 -0.83
N GLN A 132 4.43 3.10 -1.47
CA GLN A 132 5.54 2.37 -0.84
C GLN A 132 6.70 3.31 -0.50
N SER A 133 7.05 4.24 -1.38
CA SER A 133 8.09 5.26 -1.14
C SER A 133 7.73 6.18 0.03
N GLN A 134 6.48 6.60 0.15
CA GLN A 134 6.00 7.38 1.29
C GLN A 134 6.12 6.59 2.60
N GLU A 135 5.76 5.30 2.58
CA GLU A 135 5.89 4.43 3.76
C GLU A 135 7.35 4.20 4.15
N ILE A 136 8.25 3.99 3.19
CA ILE A 136 9.70 3.91 3.44
C ILE A 136 10.18 5.20 4.12
N SER A 137 9.85 6.37 3.57
CA SER A 137 10.25 7.65 4.17
C SER A 137 9.71 7.84 5.59
N ARG A 138 8.48 7.36 5.86
CA ARG A 138 7.90 7.39 7.21
C ARG A 138 8.66 6.49 8.18
N LEU A 139 9.00 5.27 7.74
CA LEU A 139 9.74 4.30 8.55
C LEU A 139 11.17 4.76 8.83
N GLU A 140 11.86 5.36 7.86
CA GLU A 140 13.19 5.96 8.05
C GLU A 140 13.18 7.04 9.13
N LYS A 141 12.17 7.93 9.12
CA LYS A 141 11.99 8.94 10.16
C LYS A 141 11.72 8.34 11.54
N LEU A 142 11.00 7.22 11.59
CA LEU A 142 10.73 6.51 12.84
C LEU A 142 12.00 5.86 13.40
N ILE A 143 12.80 5.20 12.54
CA ILE A 143 14.08 4.60 12.91
C ILE A 143 15.01 5.66 13.50
N CYS A 144 15.16 6.80 12.83
CA CYS A 144 16.01 7.90 13.31
C CYS A 144 15.59 8.39 14.72
N ARG A 145 14.29 8.50 15.00
CA ARG A 145 13.79 8.84 16.35
C ARG A 145 14.13 7.76 17.36
N GLN A 146 13.89 6.49 17.02
CA GLN A 146 14.18 5.37 17.91
C GLN A 146 15.67 5.21 18.21
N GLU A 147 16.54 5.50 17.24
CA GLU A 147 17.99 5.52 17.45
C GLU A 147 18.40 6.59 18.46
N CYS A 148 17.84 7.80 18.35
CA CYS A 148 18.04 8.87 19.33
C CYS A 148 17.56 8.46 20.73
N ASP A 149 16.36 7.88 20.84
CA ASP A 149 15.78 7.43 22.11
C ASP A 149 16.66 6.35 22.78
N VAL A 150 17.17 5.40 22.00
CA VAL A 150 18.06 4.34 22.51
C VAL A 150 19.36 4.93 23.06
N VAL A 151 19.94 5.92 22.39
CA VAL A 151 21.15 6.61 22.88
C VAL A 151 20.84 7.33 24.19
N GLU A 152 19.75 8.09 24.25
CA GLU A 152 19.37 8.85 25.45
C GLU A 152 19.10 7.90 26.64
N LEU A 153 18.30 6.86 26.44
CA LEU A 153 18.00 5.87 27.48
C LEU A 153 19.25 5.14 27.95
N THR A 154 20.21 4.88 27.06
CA THR A 154 21.49 4.26 27.41
C THR A 154 22.32 5.18 28.31
N MET A 155 22.35 6.48 28.02
CA MET A 155 23.01 7.49 28.86
C MET A 155 22.33 7.59 30.24
N GLN A 156 21.00 7.73 30.26
CA GLN A 156 20.22 7.79 31.51
C GLN A 156 20.45 6.54 32.38
N ARG A 157 20.49 5.35 31.76
CA ARG A 157 20.82 4.10 32.45
C ARG A 157 22.22 4.15 33.05
N HIS A 158 23.22 4.62 32.31
CA HIS A 158 24.59 4.72 32.82
C HIS A 158 24.67 5.63 34.05
N ASP A 159 24.03 6.79 34.00
CA ASP A 159 23.98 7.73 35.11
C ASP A 159 23.25 7.16 36.33
N ALA A 160 22.11 6.50 36.10
CA ALA A 160 21.36 5.84 37.18
C ALA A 160 22.19 4.74 37.87
N VAL A 161 22.91 3.92 37.08
CA VAL A 161 23.80 2.88 37.61
C VAL A 161 24.94 3.49 38.44
N LYS A 162 25.53 4.60 37.96
CA LYS A 162 26.58 5.32 38.69
C LYS A 162 26.05 5.88 40.01
N LYS A 163 24.92 6.59 40.00
CA LYS A 163 24.28 7.13 41.22
C LYS A 163 23.98 6.03 42.23
N LEU A 164 23.41 4.91 41.78
CA LEU A 164 23.11 3.77 42.65
C LEU A 164 24.38 3.18 43.28
N ARG A 165 25.49 3.12 42.54
CA ARG A 165 26.77 2.68 43.07
C ARG A 165 27.28 3.62 44.15
N ASP A 166 27.29 4.92 43.87
CA ASP A 166 27.77 5.95 44.79
C ASP A 166 26.94 5.96 46.09
N GLU A 167 25.61 5.81 45.99
CA GLU A 167 24.72 5.68 47.15
C GLU A 167 24.99 4.41 47.96
N LYS A 168 25.21 3.26 47.29
CA LYS A 168 25.56 2.01 47.97
C LYS A 168 26.87 2.13 48.74
N ASP A 169 27.88 2.76 48.15
CA ASP A 169 29.17 2.98 48.79
C ASP A 169 29.06 3.98 49.96
N ALA A 170 28.26 5.04 49.81
CA ALA A 170 27.94 5.97 50.90
C ALA A 170 27.20 5.28 52.05
N HIS A 171 26.18 4.48 51.76
CA HIS A 171 25.43 3.73 52.77
C HIS A 171 26.34 2.74 53.51
N LYS A 172 27.26 2.07 52.80
CA LYS A 172 28.25 1.18 53.42
C LYS A 172 29.17 1.92 54.39
N ARG A 173 29.70 3.09 53.99
CA ARG A 173 30.54 3.94 54.86
C ARG A 173 29.77 4.42 56.08
N ASN A 174 28.58 4.97 55.88
CA ASN A 174 27.73 5.42 56.97
C ASN A 174 27.46 4.29 57.95
N ARG A 175 27.14 3.08 57.48
CA ARG A 175 26.89 1.91 58.34
C ARG A 175 28.10 1.53 59.20
N VAL A 176 29.33 1.71 58.70
CA VAL A 176 30.54 1.49 59.50
C VAL A 176 30.66 2.56 60.58
N GLN A 177 30.53 3.84 60.20
CA GLN A 177 30.61 4.95 61.13
C GLN A 177 29.55 4.86 62.25
N TRP A 178 28.29 4.57 61.90
CA TRP A 178 27.22 4.36 62.89
C TRP A 178 27.51 3.22 63.87
N LYS A 179 28.19 2.15 63.42
CA LYS A 179 28.58 1.06 64.32
C LYS A 179 29.68 1.49 65.28
N GLU A 180 30.66 2.25 64.81
CA GLU A 180 31.75 2.78 65.63
C GLU A 180 31.22 3.76 66.68
N GLU A 181 30.42 4.75 66.27
CA GLU A 181 29.79 5.71 67.18
C GLU A 181 28.90 5.02 68.22
N LYS A 182 28.12 4.01 67.80
CA LYS A 182 27.30 3.22 68.72
C LYS A 182 28.17 2.50 69.75
N ALA A 183 29.26 1.87 69.32
CA ALA A 183 30.16 1.16 70.23
C ALA A 183 30.84 2.13 71.22
N GLU A 184 31.24 3.32 70.77
CA GLU A 184 31.82 4.36 71.61
C GLU A 184 30.82 4.87 72.67
N LEU A 185 29.57 5.12 72.26
CA LEU A 185 28.50 5.54 73.16
C LEU A 185 28.18 4.44 74.20
N GLU A 186 28.11 3.17 73.78
CA GLU A 186 27.90 2.03 74.69
C GLU A 186 29.04 1.91 75.71
N ALA A 187 30.29 2.10 75.26
CA ALA A 187 31.45 2.12 76.15
C ALA A 187 31.37 3.26 77.18
N LYS A 188 31.00 4.47 76.74
CA LYS A 188 30.83 5.65 77.60
C LYS A 188 29.70 5.48 78.60
N ILE A 189 28.56 4.89 78.20
CA ILE A 189 27.45 4.55 79.10
C ILE A 189 27.91 3.54 80.15
N SER A 190 28.65 2.51 79.75
CA SER A 190 29.20 1.50 80.68
C SER A 190 30.13 2.15 81.71
N GLU A 191 31.00 3.04 81.27
CA GLU A 191 31.92 3.78 82.14
C GLU A 191 31.19 4.71 83.11
N LEU A 192 30.26 5.53 82.62
CA LEU A 192 29.41 6.39 83.45
C LEU A 192 28.56 5.58 84.44
N THR A 193 28.08 4.41 84.04
CA THR A 193 27.34 3.51 84.93
C THR A 193 28.24 2.97 86.05
N LYS A 194 29.50 2.64 85.74
CA LYS A 194 30.51 2.22 86.73
C LYS A 194 30.83 3.35 87.71
N THR A 195 31.02 4.59 87.22
CA THR A 195 31.30 5.74 88.10
C THR A 195 30.09 6.07 88.98
N LEU A 196 28.87 6.07 88.43
CA LEU A 196 27.63 6.20 89.20
C LEU A 196 27.54 5.15 90.31
N ARG A 197 27.75 3.86 90.00
CA ARG A 197 27.74 2.79 91.02
C ARG A 197 28.76 3.01 92.14
N LYS A 198 29.93 3.61 91.86
CA LYS A 198 30.92 3.96 92.88
C LYS A 198 30.47 5.15 93.76
N LEU A 199 29.68 6.07 93.20
CA LEU A 199 29.19 7.27 93.90
C LEU A 199 27.88 7.02 94.68
N THR A 200 27.05 6.07 94.26
CA THR A 200 25.77 5.74 94.93
C THR A 200 25.90 5.43 96.43
N PRO A 201 26.91 4.67 96.90
CA PRO A 201 27.13 4.39 98.33
C PRO A 201 27.52 5.64 99.15
N LEU A 202 28.10 6.66 98.51
CA LEU A 202 28.47 7.91 99.17
C LEU A 202 27.26 8.82 99.40
N LYS A 203 26.28 8.76 98.48
CA LYS A 203 25.04 9.55 98.55
C LYS A 203 24.03 9.03 99.58
N SER A 204 24.02 7.72 99.86
CA SER A 204 23.20 7.15 100.95
C SER A 204 23.78 7.43 102.34
N ARG A 205 25.08 7.77 102.43
CA ARG A 205 25.76 8.10 103.69
C ARG A 205 25.57 9.56 104.12
N THR A 206 25.19 10.44 103.19
CA THR A 206 24.91 11.87 103.45
C THR A 206 23.44 12.19 103.72
N ARG A 207 22.53 11.22 103.56
CA ARG A 207 21.14 11.28 104.05
C ARG A 207 21.04 10.54 105.38
N LYS A 208 21.55 11.15 106.44
CA LYS A 208 21.19 10.87 107.83
C LYS A 208 21.20 12.20 108.57
#